data_AF-A0A8K0H8V3-F1
#
_entry.id   AF-A0A8K0H8V3-F1
#
_cell.length_a   1.000
_cell.length_b   1.000
_cell.length_c   1.000
_cell.angle_alpha   90.00
_cell.angle_beta   90.00
_cell.angle_gamma   90.00
#
_symmetry.space_group_name_H-M   'P 1'
#
loop_
_entity.id
_entity.type
_entity.pdbx_description
1 polymer ?
#
loop_
_entity_poly.entity_id
_entity_poly.type
_entity_poly.pdbx_seq_one_letter_code
_entity_poly.pdbx_strand_id
1 'polypeptide(L)'
;MELRWLVLQPRLPFLYPRFTCTCPQPRKKPNKTQQGFQFNIMFSRRIAAMAMVFFREAVFKQQVAYGLDLRLVAPDQSIQEAENGIRGHASALLQVKALIDLESWKEAQKALRKCSSLLKQDIYTIIQSKPANERPQLRKLYSHLFNNVTRLDYAARDKDASSVLKCYDNIVVALNNILSTI
;
A
#
# COMPACT_ATOMS: atom_id res chain seq x y z
N MET A 1 -15.72 -59.26 -30.13
CA MET A 1 -14.40 -58.63 -30.32
C MET A 1 -14.19 -57.70 -29.13
N GLU A 2 -13.54 -58.23 -28.09
CA GLU A 2 -13.34 -57.56 -26.79
C GLU A 2 -12.07 -56.71 -26.84
N LEU A 3 -12.18 -55.38 -26.75
CA LEU A 3 -11.02 -54.50 -26.63
C LEU A 3 -10.76 -54.19 -25.15
N ARG A 4 -9.89 -54.99 -24.55
CA ARG A 4 -9.30 -54.75 -23.23
C ARG A 4 -8.31 -53.59 -23.33
N TRP A 5 -8.60 -52.47 -22.67
CA TRP A 5 -7.65 -51.37 -22.50
C TRP A 5 -6.82 -51.60 -21.23
N LEU A 6 -5.52 -51.85 -21.40
CA LEU A 6 -4.56 -51.91 -20.30
C LEU A 6 -4.25 -50.47 -19.86
N VAL A 7 -4.74 -50.08 -18.69
CA VAL A 7 -4.38 -48.83 -18.02
C VAL A 7 -2.97 -48.98 -17.44
N LEU A 8 -1.98 -48.39 -18.11
CA LEU A 8 -0.66 -48.16 -17.53
C LEU A 8 -0.73 -46.95 -16.59
N GLN A 9 -0.74 -47.19 -15.29
CA GLN A 9 -0.53 -46.14 -14.29
C GLN A 9 0.98 -45.83 -14.14
N PRO A 10 1.43 -44.57 -14.29
CA PRO A 10 2.77 -44.20 -13.87
C PRO A 10 2.80 -44.02 -12.35
N ARG A 11 3.53 -44.89 -11.64
CA ARG A 11 3.95 -44.63 -10.26
C ARG A 11 5.03 -43.56 -10.25
N LEU A 12 4.65 -42.31 -9.98
CA LEU A 12 5.61 -41.26 -9.65
C LEU A 12 5.88 -41.30 -8.13
N PRO A 13 7.13 -41.50 -7.66
CA PRO A 13 7.45 -41.35 -6.26
C PRO A 13 7.38 -39.87 -5.87
N PHE A 14 6.47 -39.54 -4.96
CA PHE A 14 6.31 -38.23 -4.38
C PHE A 14 7.51 -37.95 -3.44
N LEU A 15 8.58 -37.39 -3.98
CA LEU A 15 9.71 -36.89 -3.19
C LEU A 15 9.32 -35.52 -2.60
N TYR A 16 8.88 -35.52 -1.33
CA TYR A 16 8.75 -34.30 -0.56
C TYR A 16 10.15 -33.78 -0.19
N PRO A 17 10.54 -32.55 -0.55
CA PRO A 17 11.77 -31.95 -0.04
C PRO A 17 11.61 -31.62 1.45
N ARG A 18 12.49 -32.20 2.27
CA ARG A 18 12.60 -31.89 3.70
C ARG A 18 13.40 -30.60 3.86
N PHE A 19 12.72 -29.48 4.03
CA PHE A 19 13.39 -28.21 4.34
C PHE A 19 13.85 -28.24 5.81
N THR A 20 15.11 -28.58 6.05
CA THR A 20 15.75 -28.32 7.35
C THR A 20 16.13 -26.84 7.41
N CYS A 21 15.35 -26.05 8.16
CA CYS A 21 15.69 -24.66 8.45
C CYS A 21 16.74 -24.63 9.57
N THR A 22 18.02 -24.53 9.21
CA THR A 22 19.07 -24.15 10.16
C THR A 22 19.04 -22.63 10.30
N CYS A 23 18.39 -22.14 11.36
CA CYS A 23 18.45 -20.73 11.74
C CYS A 23 19.88 -20.37 12.16
N PRO A 24 20.57 -19.43 11.49
CA PRO A 24 21.84 -18.90 12.00
C PRO A 24 21.56 -18.07 13.26
N GLN A 25 22.24 -18.40 14.35
CA GLN A 25 22.19 -17.60 15.58
C GLN A 25 22.73 -16.17 15.31
N PRO A 26 22.11 -15.12 15.88
CA PRO A 26 22.55 -13.75 15.66
C PRO A 26 23.90 -13.50 16.36
N ARG A 27 24.94 -13.28 15.55
CA ARG A 27 26.23 -12.76 16.02
C ARG A 27 26.07 -11.32 16.48
N LYS A 28 26.31 -11.05 17.77
CA LYS A 28 26.42 -9.70 18.32
C LYS A 28 27.60 -8.98 17.67
N LYS A 29 27.35 -7.89 16.93
CA LYS A 29 28.38 -6.97 16.46
C LYS A 29 28.52 -5.80 17.46
N PRO A 30 29.74 -5.33 17.74
CA PRO A 30 29.95 -4.19 18.63
C PRO A 30 29.54 -2.87 17.97
N ASN A 31 29.02 -1.97 18.81
CA ASN A 31 28.53 -0.64 18.46
C ASN A 31 29.61 0.20 17.75
N LYS A 32 29.30 0.67 16.54
CA LYS A 32 30.04 1.78 15.92
C LYS A 32 29.34 3.08 16.29
N THR A 33 30.00 3.87 17.12
CA THR A 33 29.72 5.28 17.36
C THR A 33 29.73 6.01 16.01
N GLN A 34 28.58 6.54 15.58
CA GLN A 34 28.53 7.44 14.43
C GLN A 34 28.91 8.84 14.91
N GLN A 35 30.02 9.30 14.34
CA GLN A 35 30.55 10.65 14.46
C GLN A 35 29.52 11.66 13.95
N GLY A 36 29.25 12.68 14.76
CA GLY A 36 28.47 13.83 14.35
C GLY A 36 29.20 14.60 13.25
N PHE A 37 28.48 14.86 12.16
CA PHE A 37 28.86 15.83 11.15
C PHE A 37 28.84 17.22 11.81
N GLN A 38 30.01 17.76 12.15
CA GLN A 38 30.14 19.15 12.57
C GLN A 38 30.12 20.06 11.34
N PHE A 39 29.08 20.89 11.24
CA PHE A 39 29.17 22.13 10.47
C PHE A 39 30.00 23.12 11.30
N ASN A 40 31.22 23.40 10.85
CA ASN A 40 32.00 24.53 11.34
C ASN A 40 31.40 25.82 10.79
N ILE A 41 30.75 26.60 11.66
CA ILE A 41 30.46 28.01 11.38
C ILE A 41 31.39 28.82 12.28
N MET A 42 32.38 29.41 11.63
CA MET A 42 33.35 30.32 12.21
C MET A 42 32.68 31.68 12.43
N PHE A 43 32.45 32.06 13.70
CA PHE A 43 32.22 33.45 14.06
C PHE A 43 33.12 33.83 15.24
N SER A 44 34.07 34.72 14.93
CA SER A 44 34.89 35.45 15.89
C SER A 44 34.11 36.67 16.39
N ARG A 45 33.98 36.82 17.72
CA ARG A 45 34.19 38.08 18.47
C ARG A 45 33.86 37.91 19.95
N ARG A 46 34.67 38.59 20.77
CA ARG A 46 34.70 38.64 22.25
C ARG A 46 33.44 39.31 22.84
N ILE A 47 33.16 39.04 24.13
CA ILE A 47 32.43 39.83 25.20
C ILE A 47 31.78 38.80 26.16
N ALA A 48 32.36 38.51 27.32
CA ALA A 48 32.15 39.13 28.65
C ALA A 48 30.75 38.89 29.29
N ALA A 49 30.79 38.15 30.41
CA ALA A 49 29.90 38.11 31.59
C ALA A 49 28.41 38.44 31.49
N MET A 50 27.54 37.51 31.94
CA MET A 50 26.73 37.64 33.19
C MET A 50 25.76 36.46 33.33
N ALA A 51 25.59 36.00 34.57
CA ALA A 51 24.65 34.97 34.98
C ALA A 51 23.19 35.46 34.89
N MET A 52 22.27 34.59 34.45
CA MET A 52 20.83 34.70 34.69
C MET A 52 20.24 33.29 34.85
N VAL A 53 19.74 33.02 36.05
CA VAL A 53 18.97 31.85 36.41
C VAL A 53 17.65 31.91 35.64
N PHE A 54 17.39 30.93 34.78
CA PHE A 54 16.04 30.63 34.30
C PHE A 54 15.67 29.22 34.73
N PHE A 55 14.79 29.17 35.72
CA PHE A 55 13.94 28.02 36.00
C PHE A 55 13.13 27.75 34.72
N ARG A 56 13.38 26.62 34.05
CA ARG A 56 12.46 26.07 33.06
C ARG A 56 12.41 24.57 33.22
N GLU A 57 11.19 24.12 33.49
CA GLU A 57 10.75 22.74 33.63
C GLU A 57 11.44 21.85 32.60
N ALA A 58 11.95 20.72 33.07
CA ALA A 58 12.31 19.62 32.21
C ALA A 58 11.02 19.14 31.53
N VAL A 59 10.69 19.76 30.40
CA VAL A 59 9.77 19.20 29.41
C VAL A 59 10.43 17.89 28.99
N PHE A 60 9.96 16.81 29.60
CA PHE A 60 10.18 15.45 29.13
C PHE A 60 9.72 15.45 27.66
N LYS A 61 10.66 15.61 26.74
CA LYS A 61 10.47 15.33 25.31
C LYS A 61 10.25 13.84 25.24
N GLN A 62 9.00 13.43 25.39
CA GLN A 62 8.57 12.09 25.08
C GLN A 62 8.81 11.91 23.58
N GLN A 63 9.93 11.27 23.23
CA GLN A 63 10.10 10.71 21.92
C GLN A 63 9.05 9.59 21.82
N VAL A 64 7.88 9.95 21.30
CA VAL A 64 6.89 8.96 20.90
C VAL A 64 7.50 8.23 19.72
N ALA A 65 8.12 7.09 20.00
CA ALA A 65 8.51 6.14 18.99
C ALA A 65 7.20 5.57 18.39
N TYR A 66 6.90 5.94 17.16
CA TYR A 66 5.86 5.26 16.39
C TYR A 66 6.39 3.86 16.09
N GLY A 67 6.05 2.89 16.95
CA GLY A 67 6.24 1.49 16.65
C GLY A 67 5.50 1.16 15.36
N LEU A 68 6.14 0.44 14.44
CA LEU A 68 5.46 -0.10 13.28
C LEU A 68 4.40 -1.08 13.79
N ASP A 69 3.14 -0.64 13.82
CA ASP A 69 2.01 -1.49 14.17
C ASP A 69 1.70 -2.42 12.99
N LEU A 70 2.45 -3.51 12.92
CA LEU A 70 2.30 -4.56 11.91
C LEU A 70 1.12 -5.46 12.29
N ARG A 71 -0.10 -4.91 12.44
CA ARG A 71 -1.30 -5.72 12.70
C ARG A 71 -1.46 -6.73 11.56
N LEU A 72 -1.05 -7.97 11.82
CA LEU A 72 -1.13 -9.10 10.88
C LEU A 72 -2.58 -9.63 10.74
N VAL A 73 -3.53 -9.02 11.45
CA VAL A 73 -4.96 -9.36 11.47
C VAL A 73 -5.68 -8.47 10.46
N ALA A 74 -6.73 -9.01 9.84
CA ALA A 74 -7.57 -8.26 8.90
C ALA A 74 -8.01 -6.91 9.49
N PRO A 75 -8.01 -5.83 8.69
CA PRO A 75 -8.37 -4.51 9.18
C PRO A 75 -9.79 -4.51 9.79
N ASP A 76 -9.91 -3.86 10.95
CA ASP A 76 -11.08 -3.83 11.83
C ASP A 76 -12.27 -3.02 11.26
N GLN A 77 -12.25 -2.72 9.97
CA GLN A 77 -13.19 -1.79 9.37
C GLN A 77 -14.61 -2.37 9.38
N SER A 78 -15.54 -1.61 9.96
CA SER A 78 -16.95 -1.98 9.94
C SER A 78 -17.56 -1.80 8.55
N ILE A 79 -18.64 -2.54 8.27
CA ILE A 79 -19.35 -2.43 6.98
C ILE A 79 -19.88 -0.99 6.77
N GLN A 80 -20.44 -0.39 7.83
CA GLN A 80 -20.95 0.99 7.80
C GLN A 80 -19.84 2.01 7.53
N GLU A 81 -18.65 1.81 8.11
CA GLU A 81 -17.50 2.67 7.85
C GLU A 81 -17.05 2.57 6.39
N ALA A 82 -17.05 1.37 5.81
CA ALA A 82 -16.75 1.17 4.39
C ALA A 82 -17.79 1.85 3.47
N GLU A 83 -19.08 1.70 3.77
CA GLU A 83 -20.17 2.32 3.00
C GLU A 83 -20.13 3.86 3.08
N ASN A 84 -19.77 4.42 4.23
CA ASN A 84 -19.62 5.86 4.40
C ASN A 84 -18.33 6.38 3.72
N GLY A 85 -17.24 5.61 3.77
CA GLY A 85 -15.93 6.00 3.25
C GLY A 85 -15.80 5.90 1.73
N ILE A 86 -16.48 4.93 1.10
CA ILE A 86 -16.27 4.57 -0.31
C ILE A 86 -16.40 5.76 -1.27
N ARG A 87 -17.39 6.64 -1.06
CA ARG A 87 -17.60 7.81 -1.93
C ARG A 87 -16.45 8.81 -1.82
N GLY A 88 -15.93 9.02 -0.60
CA GLY A 88 -14.77 9.88 -0.36
C GLY A 88 -13.50 9.32 -1.00
N HIS A 89 -13.24 8.03 -0.81
CA HIS A 89 -12.07 7.37 -1.39
C HIS A 89 -12.14 7.28 -2.92
N ALA A 90 -13.32 7.06 -3.50
CA ALA A 90 -13.54 7.11 -4.94
C ALA A 90 -13.29 8.51 -5.52
N SER A 91 -13.80 9.55 -4.87
CA SER A 91 -13.53 10.95 -5.25
C SER A 91 -12.04 11.28 -5.19
N ALA A 92 -11.35 10.86 -4.13
CA ALA A 92 -9.90 11.04 -4.00
C ALA A 92 -9.11 10.33 -5.11
N LEU A 93 -9.56 9.15 -5.55
CA LEU A 93 -8.96 8.44 -6.69
C LEU A 93 -9.13 9.22 -8.00
N LEU A 94 -10.29 9.86 -8.22
CA LEU A 94 -10.54 10.68 -9.41
C LEU A 94 -9.70 11.97 -9.43
N GLN A 95 -9.42 12.56 -8.26
CA GLN A 95 -8.60 13.77 -8.12
C GLN A 95 -7.14 13.59 -8.55
N VAL A 96 -6.65 12.34 -8.70
CA VAL A 96 -5.33 12.04 -9.27
C VAL A 96 -5.18 12.62 -10.69
N LYS A 97 -6.29 12.89 -11.39
CA LYS A 97 -6.30 13.55 -12.71
C LYS A 97 -5.53 14.85 -12.74
N ALA A 98 -5.61 15.67 -11.68
CA ALA A 98 -4.87 16.93 -11.61
C ALA A 98 -3.36 16.72 -11.68
N LEU A 99 -2.85 15.64 -11.08
CA LEU A 99 -1.42 15.29 -11.14
C LEU A 99 -1.03 14.70 -12.49
N ILE A 100 -1.94 13.96 -13.13
CA ILE A 100 -1.75 13.44 -14.51
C ILE A 100 -1.66 14.59 -15.50
N ASP A 101 -2.53 15.60 -15.38
CA ASP A 101 -2.57 16.77 -16.27
C ASP A 101 -1.32 17.65 -16.13
N LEU A 102 -0.71 17.66 -14.95
CA LEU A 102 0.57 18.31 -14.68
C LEU A 102 1.77 17.41 -14.99
N GLU A 103 1.56 16.22 -15.56
CA GLU A 103 2.58 15.21 -15.84
C GLU A 103 3.49 14.90 -14.62
N SER A 104 2.96 15.07 -13.42
CA SER A 104 3.66 14.86 -12.16
C SER A 104 3.64 13.37 -11.80
N TRP A 105 4.31 12.55 -12.61
CA TRP A 105 4.16 11.10 -12.63
C TRP A 105 4.43 10.42 -11.28
N LYS A 106 5.46 10.85 -10.55
CA LYS A 106 5.83 10.24 -9.26
C LYS A 106 4.79 10.54 -8.19
N GLU A 107 4.29 11.76 -8.18
CA GLU A 107 3.27 12.26 -7.28
C GLU A 107 1.94 11.60 -7.59
N ALA A 108 1.59 11.48 -8.88
CA ALA A 108 0.42 10.76 -9.37
C ALA A 108 0.44 9.30 -8.90
N GLN A 109 1.56 8.57 -9.05
CA GLN A 109 1.70 7.20 -8.56
C GLN A 109 1.54 7.10 -7.03
N LYS A 110 2.15 8.02 -6.27
CA LYS A 110 2.01 8.02 -4.80
C LYS A 110 0.56 8.23 -4.37
N ALA A 111 -0.11 9.23 -4.95
CA ALA A 111 -1.51 9.52 -4.68
C ALA A 111 -2.40 8.34 -5.09
N LEU A 112 -2.21 7.81 -6.29
CA LEU A 112 -2.94 6.66 -6.82
C LEU A 112 -2.83 5.44 -5.89
N ARG A 113 -1.61 5.08 -5.45
CA ARG A 113 -1.39 3.93 -4.56
C ARG A 113 -2.04 4.14 -3.20
N LYS A 114 -1.98 5.35 -2.64
CA LYS A 114 -2.64 5.69 -1.38
C LYS A 114 -4.17 5.58 -1.49
N CYS A 115 -4.77 6.28 -2.45
CA CYS A 115 -6.22 6.30 -2.64
C CYS A 115 -6.77 4.92 -3.02
N SER A 116 -6.08 4.19 -3.90
CA SER A 116 -6.50 2.85 -4.29
C SER A 116 -6.38 1.84 -3.15
N SER A 117 -5.41 1.97 -2.25
CA SER A 117 -5.31 1.07 -1.08
C SER A 117 -6.52 1.19 -0.16
N LEU A 118 -6.96 2.42 0.14
CA LEU A 118 -8.14 2.68 0.97
C LEU A 118 -9.41 2.18 0.26
N LEU A 119 -9.56 2.52 -1.02
CA LEU A 119 -10.72 2.09 -1.80
C LEU A 119 -10.79 0.56 -1.97
N LYS A 120 -9.65 -0.14 -2.08
CA LYS A 120 -9.61 -1.61 -2.09
C LYS A 120 -10.22 -2.17 -0.82
N GLN A 121 -9.84 -1.59 0.32
CA GLN A 121 -10.31 -2.03 1.62
C GLN A 121 -11.83 -1.91 1.71
N ASP A 122 -12.39 -0.73 1.40
CA ASP A 122 -13.84 -0.49 1.45
C ASP A 122 -14.61 -1.46 0.55
N ILE A 123 -14.22 -1.55 -0.73
CA ILE A 123 -14.95 -2.37 -1.70
C ILE A 123 -14.85 -3.85 -1.31
N TYR A 124 -13.69 -4.29 -0.80
CA TYR A 124 -13.54 -5.67 -0.36
C TYR A 124 -14.45 -5.96 0.84
N THR A 125 -14.50 -5.08 1.85
CA THR A 125 -15.38 -5.21 3.01
C THR A 125 -16.85 -5.28 2.59
N ILE A 126 -17.29 -4.42 1.66
CA ILE A 126 -18.65 -4.45 1.09
C ILE A 126 -18.90 -5.76 0.33
N ILE A 127 -17.95 -6.25 -0.47
CA ILE A 127 -18.09 -7.55 -1.15
C ILE A 127 -18.23 -8.70 -0.16
N GLN A 128 -17.60 -8.63 1.01
CA GLN A 128 -17.72 -9.69 2.02
C GLN A 128 -19.08 -9.67 2.73
N SER A 129 -19.74 -8.51 2.84
CA SER A 129 -21.05 -8.40 3.49
C SER A 129 -22.24 -8.80 2.60
N LYS A 130 -22.09 -8.73 1.27
CA LYS A 130 -23.16 -9.05 0.31
C LYS A 130 -23.46 -10.56 0.22
N PRO A 131 -24.69 -10.97 -0.17
CA PRO A 131 -25.07 -12.37 -0.29
C PRO A 131 -24.31 -13.10 -1.41
N ALA A 132 -24.24 -14.44 -1.33
CA ALA A 132 -23.37 -15.26 -2.17
C ALA A 132 -23.60 -15.12 -3.69
N ASN A 133 -24.84 -14.83 -4.10
CA ASN A 133 -25.26 -14.63 -5.49
C ASN A 133 -24.72 -13.33 -6.11
N GLU A 134 -24.57 -12.25 -5.35
CA GLU A 134 -24.14 -10.94 -5.85
C GLU A 134 -22.60 -10.79 -5.89
N ARG A 135 -21.90 -11.52 -5.03
CA ARG A 135 -20.43 -11.43 -4.89
C ARG A 135 -19.66 -11.68 -6.19
N PRO A 136 -20.02 -12.64 -7.08
CA PRO A 136 -19.29 -12.86 -8.33
C PRO A 136 -19.30 -11.64 -9.25
N GLN A 137 -20.44 -10.97 -9.39
CA GLN A 137 -20.57 -9.76 -10.22
C GLN A 137 -19.72 -8.63 -9.65
N LEU A 138 -19.82 -8.37 -8.34
CA LEU A 138 -19.02 -7.33 -7.69
C LEU A 138 -17.51 -7.62 -7.77
N ARG A 139 -17.08 -8.88 -7.61
CA ARG A 139 -15.67 -9.26 -7.77
C ARG A 139 -15.16 -9.02 -9.18
N LYS A 140 -15.99 -9.27 -10.21
CA LYS A 140 -15.63 -8.98 -11.60
C LYS A 140 -15.39 -7.48 -11.79
N LEU A 141 -16.28 -6.64 -11.27
CA LEU A 141 -16.13 -5.18 -11.32
C LEU A 141 -14.89 -4.70 -10.54
N TYR A 142 -14.69 -5.22 -9.32
CA TYR A 142 -13.52 -4.96 -8.49
C TYR A 142 -12.21 -5.28 -9.23
N SER A 143 -12.10 -6.48 -9.81
CA SER A 143 -10.92 -6.87 -10.59
C SER A 143 -10.73 -5.97 -11.81
N HIS A 144 -11.80 -5.63 -12.52
CA HIS A 144 -11.72 -4.72 -13.67
C HIS A 144 -11.18 -3.33 -13.27
N LEU A 145 -11.71 -2.74 -12.19
CA LEU A 145 -11.23 -1.46 -11.66
C LEU A 145 -9.74 -1.51 -11.31
N PHE A 146 -9.33 -2.46 -10.45
CA PHE A 146 -7.97 -2.49 -9.93
C PHE A 146 -6.92 -3.00 -10.92
N ASN A 147 -7.33 -3.74 -11.95
CA ASN A 147 -6.48 -4.02 -13.10
C ASN A 147 -6.16 -2.74 -13.87
N ASN A 148 -7.15 -1.86 -14.11
CA ASN A 148 -6.89 -0.57 -14.76
C ASN A 148 -6.05 0.37 -13.87
N VAL A 149 -6.26 0.38 -12.55
CA VAL A 149 -5.38 1.12 -11.61
C VAL A 149 -3.93 0.65 -11.71
N THR A 150 -3.71 -0.67 -11.73
CA THR A 150 -2.36 -1.24 -11.87
C THR A 150 -1.73 -0.87 -13.22
N ARG A 151 -2.50 -0.92 -14.31
CA ARG A 151 -2.03 -0.51 -15.64
C ARG A 151 -1.71 0.98 -15.70
N LEU A 152 -2.51 1.83 -15.06
CA LEU A 152 -2.23 3.25 -14.93
C LEU A 152 -0.93 3.49 -14.17
N ASP A 153 -0.71 2.77 -13.06
CA ASP A 153 0.52 2.88 -12.26
C ASP A 153 1.77 2.55 -13.09
N TYR A 154 1.70 1.49 -13.92
CA TYR A 154 2.78 1.14 -14.84
C TYR A 154 2.94 2.16 -15.98
N ALA A 155 1.85 2.60 -16.60
CA ALA A 155 1.90 3.60 -17.67
C ALA A 155 2.49 4.93 -17.16
N ALA A 156 2.14 5.34 -15.95
CA ALA A 156 2.71 6.53 -15.31
C ALA A 156 4.20 6.36 -14.99
N ARG A 157 4.64 5.15 -14.60
CA ARG A 157 6.07 4.84 -14.42
C ARG A 157 6.85 5.03 -15.72
N ASP A 158 6.27 4.53 -16.80
CA ASP A 158 6.89 4.51 -18.13
C ASP A 158 6.64 5.84 -18.89
N LYS A 159 5.89 6.78 -18.27
CA LYS A 159 5.51 8.11 -18.78
C LYS A 159 4.74 8.07 -20.10
N ASP A 160 3.97 7.01 -20.32
CA ASP A 160 3.09 6.89 -21.49
C ASP A 160 1.76 7.58 -21.23
N ALA A 161 1.68 8.87 -21.60
CA ALA A 161 0.49 9.69 -21.40
C ALA A 161 -0.77 9.12 -22.07
N SER A 162 -0.64 8.52 -23.25
CA SER A 162 -1.77 7.93 -23.98
C SER A 162 -2.36 6.73 -23.22
N SER A 163 -1.49 5.83 -22.76
CA SER A 163 -1.92 4.70 -21.94
C SER A 163 -2.45 5.13 -20.57
N VAL A 164 -1.89 6.18 -19.95
CA VAL A 164 -2.39 6.72 -18.68
C VAL A 164 -3.83 7.23 -18.84
N LEU A 165 -4.09 8.07 -19.85
CA LEU A 165 -5.43 8.64 -20.08
C LEU A 165 -6.45 7.53 -20.36
N LYS A 166 -6.10 6.58 -21.23
CA LYS A 166 -6.97 5.43 -21.51
C LYS A 166 -7.30 4.62 -20.26
N CYS A 167 -6.30 4.36 -19.40
CA CYS A 167 -6.53 3.64 -18.15
C CYS A 167 -7.37 4.49 -17.18
N TYR A 168 -7.17 5.80 -17.14
CA TYR A 168 -7.94 6.71 -16.31
C TYR A 168 -9.42 6.71 -16.69
N ASP A 169 -9.75 6.82 -17.98
CA ASP A 169 -11.14 6.79 -18.46
C ASP A 169 -11.82 5.46 -18.11
N ASN A 170 -11.11 4.34 -18.27
CA ASN A 170 -11.61 3.04 -17.86
C ASN A 170 -11.84 2.94 -16.34
N ILE A 171 -11.00 3.60 -15.52
CA ILE A 171 -11.19 3.68 -14.07
C ILE A 171 -12.47 4.46 -13.74
N VAL A 172 -12.71 5.59 -14.40
CA VAL A 172 -13.92 6.40 -14.19
C VAL A 172 -15.18 5.58 -14.50
N VAL A 173 -15.21 4.89 -15.63
CA VAL A 173 -16.33 4.01 -16.01
C VAL A 173 -16.52 2.86 -15.01
N ALA A 174 -15.43 2.19 -14.61
CA ALA A 174 -15.49 1.09 -13.67
C ALA A 174 -15.96 1.51 -12.28
N LEU A 175 -15.52 2.69 -11.80
CA LEU A 175 -15.98 3.29 -10.55
C LEU A 175 -17.48 3.55 -10.58
N ASN A 176 -17.99 4.19 -11.65
CA ASN A 176 -19.41 4.47 -11.79
C ASN A 176 -20.25 3.17 -11.76
N ASN A 177 -19.78 2.12 -12.44
CA ASN A 177 -20.45 0.82 -12.43
C ASN A 177 -20.49 0.21 -11.03
N ILE A 178 -19.40 0.27 -10.26
CA ILE A 178 -19.34 -0.23 -8.88
C ILE A 178 -20.28 0.58 -7.97
N LEU A 179 -20.18 1.90 -8.01
CA LEU A 179 -20.99 2.79 -7.17
C LEU A 179 -22.49 2.72 -7.48
N SER A 180 -22.86 2.30 -8.69
CA SER A 180 -24.26 2.05 -9.07
C SER A 180 -24.76 0.67 -8.67
N THR A 181 -23.84 -0.28 -8.42
CA THR A 181 -24.18 -1.66 -8.03
C THR A 181 -24.27 -1.84 -6.51
N ILE A 182 -23.45 -1.09 -5.76
CA ILE A 182 -23.40 -1.16 -4.29
C ILE A 182 -24.64 -0.54 -3.67
#